data_AF-A0A934LTY3-F1
#
_entry.id   AF-A0A934LTY3-F1
#
_cell.length_a   1.000
_cell.length_b   1.000
_cell.length_c   1.000
_cell.angle_alpha   90.00
_cell.angle_beta   90.00
_cell.angle_gamma   90.00
#
_symmetry.space_group_name_H-M   'P 1'
#
loop_
_entity.id
_entity.type
_entity.pdbx_description
1 polymer ?
#
loop_
_entity_poly.entity_id
_entity_poly.type
_entity_poly.pdbx_seq_one_letter_code
_entity_poly.pdbx_strand_id
1 'polypeptide(L)'
;MTVAVNYLVSAGTKWQIPVYAQEMLWVQSGDHTAQVSGARGAFSLEKPGETLSLLWGTADGPPLVAWSSPSVISWQGEAAVAGFVERLHALQIRGLEVVVAEIEGDALPPGYSRLPSLDQMRNSVFSRHETAESTFQRQFTYTLITMADSIYAEYLHHAMVSELAVDCFAVLGPQDGRWHEITGLPLLVQSISLLAPGYR
;
A
#
# COMPACT_ATOMS: atom_id res chain seq x y z
N MET A 1 -12.39 30.11 9.86
CA MET A 1 -12.14 29.31 8.65
C MET A 1 -12.83 27.98 8.84
N THR A 2 -13.59 27.50 7.87
CA THR A 2 -14.30 26.21 7.97
C THR A 2 -13.36 25.11 7.48
N VAL A 3 -13.03 24.15 8.34
CA VAL A 3 -12.24 22.98 7.95
C VAL A 3 -13.14 22.07 7.11
N ALA A 4 -12.71 21.77 5.88
CA ALA A 4 -13.46 20.86 5.02
C ALA A 4 -13.26 19.41 5.49
N VAL A 5 -14.36 18.67 5.63
CA VAL A 5 -14.31 17.22 5.87
C VAL A 5 -14.05 16.52 4.54
N ASN A 6 -12.98 15.73 4.50
CA ASN A 6 -12.58 14.92 3.37
C ASN A 6 -12.83 13.44 3.66
N TYR A 7 -12.82 12.60 2.62
CA TYR A 7 -13.04 11.16 2.73
C TYR A 7 -11.96 10.39 1.97
N LEU A 8 -11.43 9.32 2.59
CA LEU A 8 -10.48 8.42 1.93
C LEU A 8 -11.13 7.61 0.81
N VAL A 9 -12.38 7.20 1.03
CA VAL A 9 -13.12 6.33 0.11
C VAL A 9 -14.15 7.14 -0.65
N SER A 10 -14.11 7.09 -1.98
CA SER A 10 -15.09 7.78 -2.81
C SER A 10 -16.52 7.27 -2.56
N ALA A 11 -17.49 8.18 -2.55
CA ALA A 11 -18.90 7.85 -2.36
C ALA A 11 -19.47 6.91 -3.46
N GLY A 12 -18.83 6.87 -4.64
CA GLY A 12 -19.26 6.05 -5.77
C GLY A 12 -18.92 4.56 -5.69
N THR A 13 -18.06 4.13 -4.75
CA THR A 13 -17.71 2.70 -4.59
C THR A 13 -18.57 2.02 -3.53
N LYS A 14 -18.81 0.72 -3.69
CA LYS A 14 -19.44 -0.13 -2.66
C LYS A 14 -18.45 -0.54 -1.57
N TRP A 15 -17.15 -0.45 -1.84
CA TRP A 15 -16.11 -0.82 -0.87
C TRP A 15 -16.15 0.11 0.36
N GLN A 16 -15.92 -0.45 1.53
CA GLN A 16 -15.90 0.27 2.81
C GLN A 16 -14.68 -0.17 3.62
N ILE A 17 -14.17 0.73 4.46
CA ILE A 17 -13.07 0.43 5.37
C ILE A 17 -13.55 -0.65 6.36
N PRO A 18 -12.86 -1.80 6.45
CA PRO A 18 -13.19 -2.85 7.42
C PRO A 18 -13.24 -2.30 8.84
N VAL A 19 -14.14 -2.83 9.67
CA VAL A 19 -14.39 -2.32 11.04
C VAL A 19 -13.09 -2.22 11.84
N TYR A 20 -12.22 -3.21 11.75
CA TYR A 20 -10.94 -3.21 12.47
C TYR A 20 -10.00 -2.05 12.09
N ALA A 21 -10.16 -1.46 10.91
CA ALA A 21 -9.29 -0.41 10.39
C ALA A 21 -9.87 1.00 10.56
N GLN A 22 -11.15 1.16 10.89
CA GLN A 22 -11.83 2.46 10.89
C GLN A 22 -11.26 3.48 11.89
N GLU A 23 -10.62 3.02 12.97
CA GLU A 23 -10.00 3.87 13.99
C GLU A 23 -8.47 3.74 14.01
N MET A 24 -7.92 2.88 13.16
CA MET A 24 -6.48 2.60 13.07
C MET A 24 -5.80 3.42 11.98
N LEU A 25 -6.55 4.20 11.20
CA LEU A 25 -6.01 4.94 10.07
C LEU A 25 -5.79 6.41 10.45
N TRP A 26 -4.70 6.97 9.97
CA TRP A 26 -4.36 8.37 10.12
C TRP A 26 -3.92 8.94 8.78
N VAL A 27 -4.26 10.19 8.51
CA VAL A 27 -3.79 10.90 7.32
C VAL A 27 -2.84 11.99 7.76
N GLN A 28 -1.63 11.97 7.20
CA GLN A 28 -0.61 12.98 7.41
C GLN A 28 -0.39 13.79 6.14
N SER A 29 -0.22 15.10 6.28
CA SER A 29 0.19 15.99 5.20
C SER A 29 1.00 17.15 5.76
N GLY A 30 2.29 17.20 5.42
CA GLY A 30 3.25 18.08 6.09
C GLY A 30 3.30 17.81 7.59
N ASP A 31 3.22 18.86 8.40
CA ASP A 31 3.24 18.77 9.87
C ASP A 31 1.86 18.48 10.49
N HIS A 32 0.83 18.26 9.67
CA HIS A 32 -0.53 18.01 10.13
C HIS A 32 -0.91 16.55 9.99
N THR A 33 -1.43 15.97 11.07
CA THR A 33 -1.95 14.60 11.09
C THR A 33 -3.36 14.58 11.67
N ALA A 34 -4.26 13.83 11.04
CA ALA A 34 -5.64 13.68 11.47
C ALA A 34 -6.05 12.20 11.50
N GLN A 35 -6.75 11.78 12.56
CA GLN A 35 -7.31 10.44 12.62
C GLN A 35 -8.48 10.33 11.64
N VAL A 36 -8.55 9.18 10.98
CA VAL A 36 -9.61 8.81 10.07
C VAL A 36 -10.74 8.16 10.87
N SER A 37 -11.99 8.39 10.47
CA SER A 37 -13.16 7.84 11.17
C SER A 37 -14.22 7.27 10.23
N GLY A 38 -14.85 6.19 10.67
CA GLY A 38 -16.02 5.58 10.03
C GLY A 38 -15.73 4.84 8.71
N ALA A 39 -16.78 4.22 8.15
CA ALA A 39 -16.67 3.28 7.03
C ALA A 39 -16.16 3.88 5.70
N ARG A 40 -16.19 5.21 5.56
CA ARG A 40 -15.66 5.94 4.39
C ARG A 40 -14.36 6.67 4.67
N GLY A 41 -13.91 6.63 5.92
CA GLY A 41 -12.71 7.29 6.38
C GLY A 41 -12.79 8.81 6.27
N ALA A 42 -13.69 9.42 7.04
CA ALA A 42 -13.78 10.87 7.18
C ALA A 42 -12.59 11.41 7.97
N PHE A 43 -11.96 12.48 7.48
CA PHE A 43 -10.86 13.17 8.14
C PHE A 43 -10.89 14.68 7.83
N SER A 44 -10.20 15.48 8.63
CA SER A 44 -10.17 16.94 8.52
C SER A 44 -8.74 17.45 8.55
N LEU A 45 -8.28 18.02 7.43
CA LEU A 45 -6.98 18.69 7.31
C LEU A 45 -7.21 20.13 6.83
N GLU A 46 -6.52 21.09 7.44
CA GLU A 46 -6.70 22.50 7.10
C GLU A 46 -6.16 22.84 5.70
N LYS A 47 -5.06 22.21 5.30
CA LYS A 47 -4.46 22.35 3.97
C LYS A 47 -3.68 21.09 3.60
N PRO A 48 -4.01 20.39 2.50
CA PRO A 48 -3.14 19.34 2.00
C PRO A 48 -1.83 19.94 1.49
N GLY A 49 -0.71 19.40 1.96
CA GLY A 49 0.62 19.64 1.43
C GLY A 49 0.86 18.89 0.11
N GLU A 50 2.12 18.85 -0.32
CA GLU A 50 2.53 18.21 -1.58
C GLU A 50 2.38 16.68 -1.55
N THR A 51 2.64 16.09 -0.37
CA THR A 51 2.48 14.67 -0.11
C THR A 51 1.39 14.44 0.93
N LEU A 52 0.64 13.37 0.73
CA LEU A 52 -0.34 12.87 1.69
C LEU A 52 -0.06 11.40 1.98
N SER A 53 0.14 11.07 3.25
CA SER A 53 0.46 9.72 3.70
C SER A 53 -0.69 9.15 4.49
N LEU A 54 -1.07 7.91 4.18
CA LEU A 54 -1.97 7.11 4.99
C LEU A 54 -1.13 6.27 5.95
N LEU A 55 -1.31 6.46 7.25
CA LEU A 55 -0.54 5.81 8.30
C LEU A 55 -1.40 4.80 9.08
N TRP A 56 -0.73 3.86 9.75
CA TRP A 56 -1.38 2.79 10.52
C TRP A 56 -1.14 2.86 12.02
N GLY A 57 -2.19 2.64 12.81
CA GLY A 57 -2.19 2.57 14.28
C GLY A 57 -2.15 3.93 14.96
N THR A 58 -1.18 4.77 14.61
CA THR A 58 -0.91 6.04 15.30
C THR A 58 -0.61 7.18 14.34
N ALA A 59 -0.61 8.41 14.85
CA ALA A 59 -0.25 9.62 14.10
C ALA A 59 1.19 9.58 13.53
N ASP A 60 2.09 8.82 14.16
CA ASP A 60 3.48 8.59 13.71
C ASP A 60 3.71 7.12 13.28
N GLY A 61 2.64 6.43 12.91
CA GLY A 61 2.69 5.02 12.52
C GLY A 61 3.35 4.79 11.16
N PRO A 62 3.63 3.53 10.79
CA PRO A 62 4.20 3.22 9.48
C PRO A 62 3.24 3.63 8.36
N PRO A 63 3.75 4.14 7.22
CA PRO A 63 2.92 4.47 6.08
C PRO A 63 2.40 3.19 5.41
N LEU A 64 1.11 3.17 5.14
CA LEU A 64 0.48 2.18 4.27
C LEU A 64 0.69 2.54 2.80
N VAL A 65 0.61 3.83 2.47
CA VAL A 65 0.80 4.39 1.12
C VAL A 65 0.97 5.91 1.24
N ALA A 66 1.82 6.51 0.41
CA ALA A 66 2.00 7.97 0.33
C ALA A 66 1.82 8.45 -1.12
N TRP A 67 1.07 9.53 -1.33
CA TRP A 67 0.76 10.06 -2.66
C TRP A 67 1.35 11.44 -2.86
N SER A 68 2.10 11.60 -3.95
CA SER A 68 2.54 12.89 -4.47
C SER A 68 1.42 13.51 -5.30
N SER A 69 0.86 14.64 -4.88
CA SER A 69 -0.33 15.31 -5.45
C SER A 69 -1.69 14.62 -5.16
N PRO A 70 -2.28 14.83 -3.97
CA PRO A 70 -3.44 14.09 -3.46
C PRO A 70 -4.79 14.49 -4.07
N SER A 71 -4.80 15.10 -5.26
CA SER A 71 -5.99 15.77 -5.83
C SER A 71 -7.23 14.87 -5.98
N VAL A 72 -7.09 13.54 -5.95
CA VAL A 72 -8.21 12.61 -5.74
C VAL A 72 -7.76 11.40 -4.92
N ILE A 73 -8.07 11.38 -3.61
CA ILE A 73 -7.96 10.16 -2.81
C ILE A 73 -9.21 9.31 -3.05
N SER A 74 -9.01 8.10 -3.58
CA SER A 74 -10.08 7.11 -3.76
C SER A 74 -9.56 5.73 -3.33
N TRP A 75 -9.03 5.68 -2.12
CA TRP A 75 -8.40 4.50 -1.58
C TRP A 75 -9.43 3.39 -1.35
N GLN A 76 -9.08 2.17 -1.75
CA GLN A 76 -9.95 0.99 -1.65
C GLN A 76 -9.25 -0.16 -0.91
N GLY A 77 -8.44 0.19 0.09
CA GLY A 77 -7.72 -0.78 0.91
C GLY A 77 -6.48 -1.35 0.24
N GLU A 78 -6.02 -0.77 -0.86
CA GLU A 78 -4.86 -1.25 -1.62
C GLU A 78 -3.65 -0.31 -1.46
N ALA A 79 -2.46 -0.89 -1.38
CA ALA A 79 -1.19 -0.19 -1.47
C ALA A 79 -0.44 -0.74 -2.69
N ALA A 80 -0.07 0.14 -3.62
CA ALA A 80 0.73 -0.20 -4.78
C ALA A 80 2.05 0.56 -4.63
N VAL A 81 3.15 -0.17 -4.47
CA VAL A 81 4.46 0.40 -4.11
C VAL A 81 5.53 -0.11 -5.06
N ALA A 82 6.39 0.79 -5.51
CA ALA A 82 7.59 0.48 -6.27
C ALA A 82 8.81 0.81 -5.43
N GLY A 83 9.80 -0.08 -5.40
CA GLY A 83 10.96 0.12 -4.53
C GLY A 83 11.96 -1.02 -4.53
N PHE A 84 12.76 -1.07 -3.48
CA PHE A 84 13.69 -2.15 -3.17
C PHE A 84 13.34 -2.76 -1.81
N VAL A 85 13.51 -4.08 -1.70
CA VAL A 85 13.37 -4.76 -0.41
C VAL A 85 14.63 -4.48 0.41
N GLU A 86 14.51 -3.66 1.44
CA GLU A 86 15.63 -3.30 2.33
C GLU A 86 15.80 -4.33 3.45
N ARG A 87 14.69 -4.88 3.97
CA ARG A 87 14.72 -5.87 5.06
C ARG A 87 13.63 -6.92 4.91
N LEU A 88 13.95 -8.13 5.36
CA LEU A 88 13.01 -9.22 5.57
C LEU A 88 13.11 -9.73 7.00
N HIS A 89 11.95 -9.87 7.65
CA HIS A 89 11.81 -10.48 8.96
C HIS A 89 11.01 -11.77 8.83
N ALA A 90 11.66 -12.90 9.02
CA ALA A 90 10.99 -14.19 9.15
C ALA A 90 10.61 -14.40 10.63
N LEU A 91 9.32 -14.58 10.90
CA LEU A 91 8.79 -14.63 12.25
C LEU A 91 7.78 -15.78 12.37
N GLN A 92 7.72 -16.40 13.54
CA GLN A 92 6.63 -17.31 13.89
C GLN A 92 5.73 -16.64 14.93
N ILE A 93 4.47 -16.37 14.57
CA ILE A 93 3.51 -15.66 15.43
C ILE A 93 2.24 -16.50 15.54
N ARG A 94 1.89 -16.89 16.77
CA ARG A 94 0.71 -17.73 17.06
C ARG A 94 0.66 -19.01 16.20
N GLY A 95 1.82 -19.60 15.90
CA GLY A 95 1.95 -20.81 15.09
C GLY A 95 1.95 -20.60 13.58
N LEU A 96 1.83 -19.36 13.10
CA LEU A 96 1.97 -19.00 11.69
C LEU A 96 3.38 -18.52 11.40
N GLU A 97 3.98 -19.04 10.33
CA GLU A 97 5.25 -18.55 9.81
C GLU A 97 4.95 -17.45 8.78
N VAL A 98 5.44 -16.25 9.07
CA VAL A 98 5.18 -15.05 8.27
C VAL A 98 6.49 -14.38 7.91
N VAL A 99 6.51 -13.74 6.75
CA VAL A 99 7.58 -12.84 6.32
C VAL A 99 7.02 -11.43 6.30
N VAL A 100 7.70 -10.53 7.01
CA VAL A 100 7.46 -9.09 6.95
C VAL A 100 8.56 -8.46 6.11
N ALA A 101 8.18 -7.79 5.03
CA ALA A 101 9.09 -7.08 4.15
C ALA A 101 8.99 -5.57 4.38
N GLU A 102 10.16 -4.92 4.47
CA GLU A 102 10.30 -3.47 4.43
C GLU A 102 10.77 -3.07 3.03
N ILE A 103 9.92 -2.34 2.30
CA ILE A 103 10.20 -1.86 0.95
C ILE A 103 10.48 -0.36 1.01
N GLU A 104 11.68 0.05 0.64
CA GLU A 104 12.02 1.46 0.47
C GLU A 104 11.71 1.91 -0.96
N GLY A 105 10.86 2.93 -1.09
CA GLY A 105 10.39 3.38 -2.40
C GLY A 105 9.29 4.44 -2.34
N ASP A 106 8.41 4.40 -3.34
CA ASP A 106 7.28 5.32 -3.49
C ASP A 106 6.01 4.57 -3.93
N ALA A 107 4.86 5.21 -3.79
CA ALA A 107 3.63 4.67 -4.34
C ALA A 107 3.66 4.68 -5.86
N LEU A 108 3.16 3.60 -6.46
CA LEU A 108 2.90 3.55 -7.89
C LEU A 108 1.81 4.58 -8.25
N PRO A 109 1.89 5.19 -9.46
CA PRO A 109 0.92 6.20 -9.87
C PRO A 109 -0.51 5.62 -9.90
N PRO A 110 -1.54 6.44 -9.61
CA PRO A 110 -2.92 6.02 -9.76
C PRO A 110 -3.19 5.46 -11.16
N GLY A 111 -3.86 4.30 -11.22
CA GLY A 111 -4.13 3.64 -12.49
C GLY A 111 -2.96 2.86 -13.09
N TYR A 112 -1.84 2.70 -12.35
CA TYR A 112 -0.77 1.80 -12.76
C TYR A 112 -1.35 0.43 -13.10
N SER A 113 -1.14 0.01 -14.34
CA SER A 113 -1.76 -1.18 -14.88
C SER A 113 -0.96 -2.41 -14.49
N ARG A 114 -1.52 -3.21 -13.58
CA ARG A 114 -1.09 -4.60 -13.38
C ARG A 114 -1.23 -5.36 -14.69
N LEU A 115 -0.54 -6.50 -14.81
CA LEU A 115 -0.87 -7.46 -15.86
C LEU A 115 -2.38 -7.77 -15.77
N PRO A 116 -3.13 -7.63 -16.87
CA PRO A 116 -4.57 -7.83 -16.83
C PRO A 116 -4.88 -9.28 -16.52
N SER A 117 -5.93 -9.49 -15.74
CA SER A 117 -6.56 -10.79 -15.61
C SER A 117 -7.11 -11.25 -16.96
N LEU A 118 -7.31 -12.56 -17.11
CA LEU A 118 -7.91 -13.14 -18.31
C LEU A 118 -9.28 -12.52 -18.64
N ASP A 119 -10.08 -12.23 -17.62
CA ASP A 119 -11.39 -11.60 -17.79
C ASP A 119 -11.27 -10.15 -18.26
N GLN A 120 -10.26 -9.40 -17.82
CA GLN A 120 -9.99 -8.06 -18.35
C GLN A 120 -9.53 -8.12 -19.81
N MET A 121 -8.64 -9.06 -20.15
CA MET A 121 -8.17 -9.26 -21.53
C MET A 121 -9.29 -9.66 -22.50
N ARG A 122 -10.30 -10.39 -22.02
CA ARG A 122 -11.47 -10.75 -22.83
C ARG A 122 -12.37 -9.57 -23.16
N ASN A 123 -12.40 -8.56 -22.29
CA ASN A 123 -13.34 -7.44 -22.37
C ASN A 123 -12.68 -6.12 -22.77
N SER A 124 -11.35 -6.08 -22.97
CA SER A 124 -10.62 -4.87 -23.32
C SER A 124 -9.31 -5.19 -24.05
N VAL A 125 -8.84 -4.26 -24.90
CA VAL A 125 -7.51 -4.36 -25.52
C VAL A 125 -6.47 -4.09 -24.44
N PHE A 126 -5.52 -5.02 -24.26
CA PHE A 126 -4.39 -4.80 -23.36
C PHE A 126 -3.52 -3.66 -23.88
N SER A 127 -3.35 -2.61 -23.08
CA SER A 127 -2.36 -1.57 -23.28
C SER A 127 -1.50 -1.43 -22.03
N ARG A 128 -0.17 -1.31 -22.21
CA ARG A 128 0.72 -0.89 -21.13
C ARG A 128 0.64 0.64 -21.02
N HIS A 129 0.50 1.16 -19.80
CA HIS A 129 0.62 2.60 -19.57
C HIS A 129 2.07 3.03 -19.71
N GLU A 130 2.33 4.09 -20.48
CA GLU A 130 3.68 4.64 -20.71
C GLU A 130 4.35 5.14 -19.43
N THR A 131 3.56 5.47 -18.40
CA THR A 131 4.05 5.90 -17.08
C THR A 131 4.52 4.75 -16.19
N ALA A 132 4.40 3.49 -16.64
CA ALA A 132 4.82 2.33 -15.85
C ALA A 132 6.35 2.26 -15.63
N GLU A 133 7.12 3.07 -16.36
CA GLU A 133 8.58 3.12 -16.29
C GLU A 133 9.12 4.39 -15.62
N SER A 134 8.32 5.06 -14.76
CA SER A 134 8.82 6.21 -14.01
C SER A 134 9.85 5.78 -12.97
N THR A 135 10.95 6.52 -12.87
CA THR A 135 11.92 6.38 -11.79
C THR A 135 11.25 6.72 -10.46
N PHE A 136 11.16 5.74 -9.56
CA PHE A 136 10.64 5.94 -8.21
C PHE A 136 11.71 6.59 -7.34
N GLN A 137 11.28 7.47 -6.43
CA GLN A 137 12.14 8.05 -5.41
C GLN A 137 12.11 7.16 -4.15
N ARG A 138 13.27 6.92 -3.53
CA ARG A 138 13.36 6.20 -2.27
C ARG A 138 12.98 7.15 -1.13
N GLN A 139 11.68 7.30 -0.88
CA GLN A 139 11.17 8.33 0.02
C GLN A 139 10.52 7.73 1.28
N PHE A 140 9.90 6.57 1.16
CA PHE A 140 9.14 5.94 2.25
C PHE A 140 9.53 4.48 2.43
N THR A 141 9.39 3.98 3.66
CA THR A 141 9.50 2.55 3.97
C THR A 141 8.12 1.96 4.23
N TYR A 142 7.71 1.02 3.39
CA TYR A 142 6.42 0.34 3.46
C TYR A 142 6.58 -1.05 4.06
N THR A 143 5.74 -1.40 5.03
CA THR A 143 5.77 -2.72 5.69
C THR A 143 4.66 -3.62 5.15
N LEU A 144 5.04 -4.70 4.47
CA LEU A 144 4.13 -5.67 3.86
C LEU A 144 4.30 -7.06 4.46
N ILE A 145 3.23 -7.86 4.50
CA ILE A 145 3.25 -9.20 5.07
C ILE A 145 2.90 -10.24 4.00
N THR A 146 3.54 -11.39 4.08
CA THR A 146 3.11 -12.60 3.39
C THR A 146 3.36 -13.84 4.24
N MET A 147 2.75 -14.96 3.88
CA MET A 147 3.08 -16.27 4.47
C MET A 147 4.49 -16.69 4.06
N ALA A 148 5.24 -17.32 4.97
CA ALA A 148 6.61 -17.75 4.70
C ALA A 148 6.71 -18.81 3.58
N ASP A 149 5.68 -19.63 3.40
CA ASP A 149 5.58 -20.67 2.38
C ASP A 149 4.98 -20.17 1.05
N SER A 150 4.74 -18.86 0.92
CA SER A 150 4.20 -18.28 -0.30
C SER A 150 5.27 -18.02 -1.36
N ILE A 151 4.87 -18.08 -2.62
CA ILE A 151 5.71 -17.64 -3.74
C ILE A 151 6.16 -16.18 -3.61
N TYR A 152 5.38 -15.35 -2.90
CA TYR A 152 5.74 -13.96 -2.64
C TYR A 152 6.96 -13.84 -1.71
N ALA A 153 7.07 -14.70 -0.69
CA ALA A 153 8.21 -14.73 0.21
C ALA A 153 9.50 -15.07 -0.54
N GLU A 154 9.44 -16.05 -1.45
CA GLU A 154 10.56 -16.42 -2.31
C GLU A 154 10.99 -15.24 -3.19
N TYR A 155 10.05 -14.59 -3.89
CA TYR A 155 10.39 -13.46 -4.77
C TYR A 155 10.88 -12.23 -4.01
N LEU A 156 10.36 -11.95 -2.81
CA LEU A 156 10.86 -10.88 -1.95
C LEU A 156 12.30 -11.16 -1.51
N HIS A 157 12.61 -12.41 -1.15
CA HIS A 157 13.98 -12.82 -0.83
C HIS A 157 14.90 -12.72 -2.05
N HIS A 158 14.46 -13.16 -3.23
CA HIS A 158 15.22 -13.02 -4.47
C HIS A 158 15.47 -11.57 -4.84
N ALA A 159 14.48 -10.69 -4.67
CA ALA A 159 14.61 -9.26 -4.91
C ALA A 159 15.66 -8.64 -3.99
N MET A 160 15.61 -8.95 -2.70
CA MET A 160 16.57 -8.45 -1.71
C MET A 160 18.00 -8.91 -2.03
N VAL A 161 18.21 -10.21 -2.25
CA VAL A 161 19.55 -10.78 -2.48
C VAL A 161 20.15 -10.34 -3.82
N SER A 162 19.30 -10.14 -4.84
CA SER A 162 19.74 -9.77 -6.18
C SER A 162 19.68 -8.26 -6.43
N GLU A 163 19.35 -7.47 -5.40
CA GLU A 163 19.13 -6.02 -5.48
C GLU A 163 18.19 -5.60 -6.63
N LEU A 164 17.14 -6.39 -6.87
CA LEU A 164 16.15 -6.10 -7.91
C LEU A 164 15.11 -5.12 -7.38
N ALA A 165 14.70 -4.20 -8.25
CA ALA A 165 13.54 -3.38 -7.99
C ALA A 165 12.26 -4.23 -8.05
N VAL A 166 11.26 -3.84 -7.28
CA VAL A 166 9.98 -4.55 -7.20
C VAL A 166 8.82 -3.60 -7.38
N ASP A 167 7.78 -4.07 -8.07
CA ASP A 167 6.43 -3.52 -7.95
C ASP A 167 5.61 -4.47 -7.08
N CYS A 168 5.21 -4.02 -5.89
CA CYS A 168 4.39 -4.79 -4.97
C CYS A 168 3.00 -4.19 -4.88
N PHE A 169 2.00 -5.08 -4.93
CA PHE A 169 0.62 -4.73 -4.63
C PHE A 169 0.20 -5.49 -3.38
N ALA A 170 -0.25 -4.75 -2.39
CA ALA A 170 -0.74 -5.27 -1.14
C ALA A 170 -2.14 -4.75 -0.85
N VAL A 171 -2.87 -5.48 -0.03
CA VAL A 171 -4.23 -5.10 0.38
C VAL A 171 -4.38 -5.21 1.88
N LEU A 172 -5.31 -4.43 2.44
CA LEU A 172 -5.82 -4.66 3.77
C LEU A 172 -6.29 -6.11 3.89
N GLY A 173 -5.75 -6.83 4.88
CA GLY A 173 -6.15 -8.19 5.19
C GLY A 173 -7.67 -8.29 5.44
N PRO A 174 -8.32 -9.37 5.03
CA PRO A 174 -9.75 -9.54 5.27
C PRO A 174 -10.05 -9.53 6.78
N GLN A 175 -11.20 -8.97 7.17
CA GLN A 175 -11.67 -8.94 8.57
C GLN A 175 -11.63 -10.34 9.20
N ASP A 176 -12.11 -11.35 8.47
CA ASP A 176 -12.16 -12.75 8.93
C ASP A 176 -10.78 -13.36 9.16
N GLY A 177 -9.74 -12.85 8.48
CA GLY A 177 -8.37 -13.30 8.65
C GLY A 177 -7.69 -12.75 9.91
N ARG A 178 -8.25 -11.70 10.53
CA ARG A 178 -7.76 -11.08 11.79
C ARG A 178 -6.25 -10.78 11.81
N TRP A 179 -5.66 -10.51 10.65
CA TRP A 179 -4.22 -10.28 10.49
C TRP A 179 -3.68 -9.18 11.40
N HIS A 180 -4.43 -8.09 11.52
CA HIS A 180 -4.13 -6.99 12.42
C HIS A 180 -3.98 -7.42 13.90
N GLU A 181 -4.65 -8.47 14.35
CA GLU A 181 -4.51 -9.00 15.72
C GLU A 181 -3.36 -9.99 15.89
N ILE A 182 -2.89 -10.57 14.78
CA ILE A 182 -1.82 -11.55 14.76
C ILE A 182 -0.49 -10.80 14.69
N THR A 183 -0.33 -9.93 13.68
CA THR A 183 0.94 -9.28 13.36
C THR A 183 1.00 -7.82 13.77
N GLY A 184 -0.13 -7.20 14.14
CA GLY A 184 -0.22 -5.75 14.35
C GLY A 184 -0.17 -4.92 13.06
N LEU A 185 -0.01 -5.58 11.90
CA LEU A 185 0.20 -4.96 10.59
C LEU A 185 -0.92 -5.38 9.63
N PRO A 186 -1.37 -4.50 8.72
CA PRO A 186 -2.62 -4.76 8.00
C PRO A 186 -2.45 -5.17 6.53
N LEU A 187 -1.28 -4.98 5.91
CA LEU A 187 -1.10 -5.15 4.46
C LEU A 187 -0.56 -6.54 4.11
N LEU A 188 -1.34 -7.29 3.33
CA LEU A 188 -0.96 -8.58 2.76
C LEU A 188 -0.56 -8.42 1.31
N VAL A 189 0.58 -9.00 0.93
CA VAL A 189 1.03 -9.04 -0.47
C VAL A 189 0.05 -9.87 -1.31
N GLN A 190 -0.39 -9.33 -2.45
CA GLN A 190 -1.22 -10.01 -3.44
C GLN A 190 -0.47 -10.31 -4.74
N SER A 191 0.48 -9.46 -5.11
CA SER A 191 1.30 -9.68 -6.30
C SER A 191 2.60 -8.90 -6.19
N ILE A 192 3.64 -9.48 -6.80
CA ILE A 192 4.97 -8.88 -6.91
C ILE A 192 5.45 -9.06 -8.35
N SER A 193 6.03 -8.01 -8.91
CA SER A 193 6.82 -8.05 -10.14
C SER A 193 8.27 -7.76 -9.81
N LEU A 194 9.19 -8.56 -10.36
CA LEU A 194 10.61 -8.26 -10.31
C LEU A 194 11.00 -7.47 -11.56
N LEU A 195 11.68 -6.35 -11.34
CA LEU A 195 12.18 -5.48 -12.40
C LEU A 195 13.68 -5.72 -12.52
N ALA A 196 14.11 -6.14 -13.71
CA ALA A 196 15.52 -6.23 -14.01
C ALA A 196 16.17 -4.85 -13.83
N PRO A 197 17.46 -4.78 -13.44
CA PRO A 197 18.17 -3.51 -13.41
C PRO A 197 18.08 -2.90 -14.81
N GLY A 198 17.49 -1.71 -14.92
CA GLY A 198 17.59 -0.95 -16.16
C GLY A 198 19.08 -0.77 -16.45
N TYR A 199 19.53 -1.17 -17.65
CA TYR A 199 20.87 -0.80 -18.10
C TYR A 199 20.98 0.73 -18.00
N ARG A 200 21.74 1.20 -17.02
CA ARG A 200 22.12 2.62 -16.90
C ARG A 200 23.03 3.01 -18.06
#